data_AF-A0A838PRT6-F1
#
_entry.id   AF-A0A838PRT6-F1
#
_cell.length_a   1.000
_cell.length_b   1.000
_cell.length_c   1.000
_cell.angle_alpha   90.00
_cell.angle_beta   90.00
_cell.angle_gamma   90.00
#
_symmetry.space_group_name_H-M   'P 1'
#
loop_
_entity.id
_entity.type
_entity.pdbx_description
1 polymer ?
#
loop_
_entity_poly.entity_id
_entity_poly.type
_entity_poly.pdbx_seq_one_letter_code
_entity_poly.pdbx_strand_id
1 'polypeptide(L)'
;MTPAPARLVLGPILRYVGDDEATLWVETDRACAVEVLGYSSPTFCVAGHHYGFLSVSGLEPGACVPYEVHLDGERCWPLADSPFPPSVIRTRTPGQPLRLAFGSCRVTLPHQPPYTLSKDRDDRGREVDALLGLVERLRTQPPHEWPDALLLLGDQVYADQVSPETERLIEERRGSGDASADDPPQGDVADFEEYTWLYREAWSDPATRWLLSTISSAMIFDDHDVHDDWNTSWAWVREIRTVPWWHERILGAYMSYWVYQHLGNLSPAEVAENALLADVREAQDAEEILRAFAKQAEEETAGTRWSYHRDFGRSRLLVLDSRAGRVLDEERREMLSEEEWAWVEECVTGDFDHLLIATTLPLLLSHGLHHLEAWNEAVCDGAWGRT
;
A
#
# COMPACT_ATOMS: atom_id res chain seq x y z
N MET A 1 19.95 -13.24 32.18
CA MET A 1 20.21 -12.81 30.79
C MET A 1 19.22 -11.72 30.49
N THR A 2 19.69 -10.52 30.13
CA THR A 2 18.82 -9.48 29.58
C THR A 2 18.22 -10.04 28.28
N PRO A 3 16.91 -9.88 28.03
CA PRO A 3 16.34 -10.30 26.75
C PRO A 3 17.09 -9.63 25.59
N ALA A 4 17.22 -10.35 24.47
CA ALA A 4 17.80 -9.76 23.26
C ALA A 4 16.95 -8.53 22.85
N PRO A 5 17.59 -7.45 22.34
CA PRO A 5 16.88 -6.25 21.93
C PRO A 5 15.91 -6.55 20.79
N ALA A 6 14.83 -5.77 20.73
CA ALA A 6 13.87 -5.82 19.62
C ALA A 6 14.58 -5.53 18.28
N ARG A 7 14.11 -6.16 17.22
CA ARG A 7 14.70 -6.06 15.88
C ARG A 7 13.71 -5.45 14.91
N LEU A 8 14.22 -4.58 14.05
CA LEU A 8 13.47 -3.99 12.95
C LEU A 8 13.32 -5.03 11.82
N VAL A 9 12.10 -5.54 11.62
CA VAL A 9 11.75 -6.49 10.56
C VAL A 9 11.64 -5.77 9.23
N LEU A 10 10.84 -4.70 9.18
CA LEU A 10 10.58 -3.91 7.97
C LEU A 10 10.52 -2.41 8.27
N GLY A 11 10.77 -1.57 7.25
CA GLY A 11 10.83 -0.12 7.39
C GLY A 11 12.19 0.41 7.91
N PRO A 12 12.28 1.67 8.36
CA PRO A 12 11.19 2.63 8.44
C PRO A 12 10.69 3.06 7.07
N ILE A 13 9.40 3.37 7.00
CA ILE A 13 8.75 3.93 5.84
C ILE A 13 8.21 5.30 6.24
N LEU A 14 8.60 6.32 5.49
CA LEU A 14 8.07 7.67 5.61
C LEU A 14 6.75 7.70 4.86
N ARG A 15 5.65 7.75 5.60
CA ARG A 15 4.29 7.65 5.04
C ARG A 15 3.75 9.04 4.71
N TYR A 16 3.77 9.93 5.69
CA TYR A 16 3.29 11.29 5.53
C TYR A 16 4.38 12.30 5.85
N VAL A 17 4.42 13.41 5.11
CA VAL A 17 5.21 14.60 5.43
C VAL A 17 4.42 15.85 5.04
N GLY A 18 4.03 16.63 6.04
CA GLY A 18 3.38 17.92 5.88
C GLY A 18 4.37 19.08 5.87
N ASP A 19 3.88 20.25 6.25
CA ASP A 19 4.69 21.46 6.38
C ASP A 19 5.51 21.45 7.67
N ASP A 20 5.02 20.83 8.75
CA ASP A 20 5.66 20.79 10.07
C ASP A 20 5.53 19.43 10.80
N GLU A 21 5.04 18.41 10.11
CA GLU A 21 4.77 17.08 10.68
C GLU A 21 5.15 15.96 9.72
N ALA A 22 5.36 14.76 10.26
CA ALA A 22 5.61 13.57 9.48
C ALA A 22 5.15 12.31 10.20
N THR A 23 4.83 11.26 9.45
CA THR A 23 4.40 9.96 9.99
C THR A 23 5.29 8.86 9.46
N LEU A 24 5.75 8.00 10.37
CA LEU A 24 6.62 6.87 10.08
C LEU A 24 5.96 5.56 10.49
N TRP A 25 6.23 4.53 9.69
CA TRP A 25 5.78 3.16 9.91
C TRP A 25 6.97 2.20 9.99
N VAL A 26 6.90 1.21 10.89
CA VAL A 26 7.89 0.12 11.04
C VAL A 26 7.18 -1.19 11.40
N GLU A 27 7.83 -2.32 11.10
CA GLU A 27 7.48 -3.64 11.65
C GLU A 27 8.64 -4.17 12.51
N THR A 28 8.33 -4.78 13.65
CA THR A 28 9.30 -5.28 14.63
C THR A 28 9.04 -6.76 14.98
N ASP A 29 10.08 -7.43 15.47
CA ASP A 29 10.01 -8.88 15.79
C ASP A 29 9.26 -9.19 17.10
N ARG A 30 8.92 -8.15 17.87
CA ARG A 30 8.25 -8.22 19.17
C ARG A 30 7.67 -6.86 19.53
N ALA A 31 6.80 -6.84 20.54
CA ALA A 31 6.33 -5.62 21.15
C ALA A 31 7.48 -4.80 21.74
N CYS A 32 7.57 -3.52 21.40
CA CYS A 32 8.59 -2.59 21.90
C CYS A 32 8.12 -1.13 21.81
N ALA A 33 8.92 -0.20 22.35
CA ALA A 33 8.76 1.23 22.11
C ALA A 33 9.57 1.65 20.87
N VAL A 34 8.93 2.37 19.94
CA VAL A 34 9.56 2.95 18.76
C VAL A 34 9.79 4.44 18.99
N GLU A 35 11.01 4.91 18.79
CA GLU A 35 11.37 6.31 18.99
C GLU A 35 12.00 6.94 17.74
N VAL A 36 11.55 8.16 17.41
CA VAL A 36 12.06 8.98 16.31
C VAL A 36 12.03 10.45 16.73
N LEU A 37 13.16 11.16 16.60
CA LEU A 37 13.27 12.59 16.94
C LEU A 37 12.72 12.96 18.34
N GLY A 38 12.87 12.06 19.31
CA GLY A 38 12.39 12.25 20.69
C GLY A 38 10.90 11.97 20.91
N TYR A 39 10.14 11.65 19.86
CA TYR A 39 8.79 11.13 19.97
C TYR A 39 8.84 9.61 20.15
N SER A 40 7.90 9.06 20.92
CA SER A 40 7.83 7.63 21.24
C SER A 40 6.40 7.11 21.13
N SER A 41 6.23 5.91 20.59
CA SER A 41 4.97 5.16 20.60
C SER A 41 5.24 3.68 20.81
N PRO A 42 4.42 2.96 21.60
CA PRO A 42 4.46 1.51 21.59
C PRO A 42 4.03 0.96 20.22
N THR A 43 4.51 -0.23 19.89
CA THR A 43 3.97 -1.02 18.78
C THR A 43 2.60 -1.60 19.13
N PHE A 44 1.72 -1.77 18.14
CA PHE A 44 0.49 -2.56 18.26
C PHE A 44 0.66 -3.93 17.58
N CYS A 45 -0.17 -4.91 17.94
CA CYS A 45 -0.06 -6.28 17.44
C CYS A 45 -1.25 -6.64 16.54
N VAL A 46 -0.98 -7.30 15.42
CA VAL A 46 -2.01 -7.88 14.53
C VAL A 46 -1.53 -9.27 14.13
N ALA A 47 -2.27 -10.30 14.48
CA ALA A 47 -1.99 -11.70 14.17
C ALA A 47 -0.54 -12.10 14.51
N GLY A 48 -0.04 -11.67 15.67
CA GLY A 48 1.33 -11.92 16.12
C GLY A 48 2.42 -11.03 15.51
N HIS A 49 2.12 -10.16 14.53
CA HIS A 49 3.05 -9.17 13.99
C HIS A 49 2.98 -7.86 14.76
N HIS A 50 4.13 -7.19 14.96
CA HIS A 50 4.20 -5.96 15.73
C HIS A 50 4.55 -4.76 14.84
N TYR A 51 3.70 -3.73 14.88
CA TYR A 51 3.81 -2.57 14.01
C TYR A 51 3.95 -1.29 14.84
N GLY A 52 4.91 -0.45 14.46
CA GLY A 52 5.05 0.90 14.99
C GLY A 52 4.51 1.92 14.00
N PHE A 53 3.67 2.83 14.49
CA PHE A 53 3.12 3.93 13.70
C PHE A 53 3.12 5.20 14.52
N LEU A 54 3.97 6.16 14.15
CA LEU A 54 4.31 7.33 14.95
C LEU A 54 4.28 8.60 14.11
N SER A 55 3.63 9.64 14.62
CA SER A 55 3.68 10.99 14.05
C SER A 55 4.61 11.89 14.86
N VAL A 56 5.51 12.58 14.17
CA VAL A 56 6.35 13.66 14.70
C VAL A 56 5.77 15.00 14.26
N SER A 57 5.83 16.01 15.13
CA SER A 57 5.30 17.36 14.87
C SER A 57 6.29 18.44 15.29
N GLY A 58 6.02 19.69 14.92
CA GLY A 58 6.88 20.83 15.25
C GLY A 58 8.20 20.84 14.47
N LEU A 59 8.24 20.23 13.30
CA LEU A 59 9.35 20.34 12.36
C LEU A 59 9.34 21.72 11.71
N GLU A 60 10.52 22.31 11.50
CA GLU A 60 10.63 23.58 10.79
C GLU A 60 10.21 23.42 9.31
N PRO A 61 9.35 24.28 8.75
CA PRO A 61 9.00 24.22 7.33
C PRO A 61 10.21 24.39 6.40
N GLY A 62 10.29 23.56 5.36
CA GLY A 62 11.42 23.56 4.41
C GLY A 62 12.71 22.95 4.96
N ALA A 63 12.66 22.26 6.10
CA ALA A 63 13.80 21.60 6.69
C ALA A 63 14.09 20.24 6.04
N CYS A 64 15.34 19.83 6.12
CA CYS A 64 15.81 18.49 5.77
C CYS A 64 16.45 17.88 7.02
N VAL A 65 15.64 17.17 7.80
CA VAL A 65 16.00 16.69 9.14
C VAL A 65 16.45 15.23 9.04
N PRO A 66 17.74 14.92 9.22
CA PRO A 66 18.17 13.53 9.37
C PRO A 66 17.59 12.94 10.64
N TYR A 67 17.21 11.66 10.60
CA TYR A 67 16.60 10.99 11.74
C TYR A 67 17.17 9.58 11.94
N GLU A 68 17.03 9.10 13.16
CA GLU A 68 17.34 7.72 13.56
C GLU A 68 16.04 7.08 14.09
N VAL A 69 15.95 5.75 14.01
CA VAL A 69 14.89 4.98 14.66
C VAL A 69 15.52 4.14 15.75
N HIS A 70 14.91 4.18 16.94
CA HIS A 70 15.32 3.38 18.08
C HIS A 70 14.17 2.45 18.49
N LEU A 71 14.52 1.22 18.87
CA LEU A 71 13.62 0.26 19.49
C LEU A 71 14.09 0.02 20.92
N ASP A 72 13.24 0.32 21.90
CA ASP A 72 13.59 0.27 23.34
C ASP A 72 14.91 1.02 23.67
N GLY A 73 15.13 2.17 23.00
CA GLY A 73 16.32 3.00 23.13
C GLY A 73 17.53 2.56 22.29
N GLU A 74 17.53 1.36 21.73
CA GLU A 74 18.61 0.86 20.86
C GLU A 74 18.41 1.30 19.41
N ARG A 75 19.41 1.96 18.81
CA ARG A 75 19.32 2.43 17.43
C ARG A 75 19.26 1.25 16.45
N CYS A 76 18.20 1.17 15.66
CA CYS A 76 18.01 0.15 14.63
C CYS A 76 18.05 0.69 13.20
N TRP A 77 17.95 2.02 13.02
CA TRP A 77 18.06 2.69 11.73
C TRP A 77 18.81 4.03 11.85
N PRO A 78 19.66 4.42 10.89
CA PRO A 78 20.08 3.66 9.71
C PRO A 78 20.88 2.40 10.07
N LEU A 79 20.89 1.42 9.16
CA LEU A 79 21.72 0.22 9.34
C LEU A 79 23.20 0.61 9.39
N ALA A 80 23.97 0.00 10.30
CA ALA A 80 25.35 0.37 10.58
C ALA A 80 26.27 0.34 9.33
N ASP A 81 26.03 -0.61 8.42
CA ASP A 81 26.80 -0.81 7.20
C ASP A 81 26.04 -0.32 5.94
N SER A 82 25.07 0.58 6.10
CA SER A 82 24.29 1.10 4.97
C SER A 82 25.19 1.85 3.97
N PRO A 83 25.15 1.50 2.67
CA PRO A 83 25.87 2.24 1.62
C PRO A 83 25.14 3.51 1.15
N PHE A 84 23.98 3.80 1.76
CA PHE A 84 23.12 4.92 1.39
C PHE A 84 23.33 6.12 2.33
N PRO A 85 23.06 7.36 1.89
CA PRO A 85 23.04 8.53 2.75
C PRO A 85 22.08 8.36 3.94
N PRO A 86 22.26 9.12 5.04
CA PRO A 86 21.27 9.15 6.12
C PRO A 86 19.87 9.45 5.60
N SER A 87 18.88 8.71 6.08
CA SER A 87 17.47 9.02 5.81
C SER A 87 17.11 10.37 6.42
N VAL A 88 16.24 11.10 5.74
CA VAL A 88 15.83 12.45 6.12
C VAL A 88 14.33 12.62 6.01
N ILE A 89 13.75 13.43 6.89
CA ILE A 89 12.40 13.98 6.74
C ILE A 89 12.54 15.35 6.07
N ARG A 90 11.87 15.54 4.93
CA ARG A 90 11.90 16.79 4.15
C ARG A 90 10.56 17.49 4.21
N THR A 91 10.39 18.41 5.15
CA THR A 91 9.19 19.26 5.19
C THR A 91 9.17 20.22 4.01
N ARG A 92 7.98 20.59 3.57
CA ARG A 92 7.83 21.45 2.39
C ARG A 92 8.18 22.89 2.71
N THR A 93 8.86 23.55 1.77
CA THR A 93 8.99 25.00 1.79
C THR A 93 7.71 25.63 1.22
N PRO A 94 7.02 26.50 1.97
CA PRO A 94 5.82 27.16 1.48
C PRO A 94 6.05 27.86 0.13
N GLY A 95 5.13 27.65 -0.81
CA GLY A 95 5.16 28.25 -2.15
C GLY A 95 6.11 27.58 -3.17
N GLN A 96 6.83 26.51 -2.81
CA GLN A 96 7.60 25.74 -3.79
C GLN A 96 6.69 24.87 -4.68
N PRO A 97 7.03 24.71 -5.97
CA PRO A 97 6.34 23.76 -6.84
C PRO A 97 6.43 22.34 -6.29
N LEU A 98 5.31 21.61 -6.37
CA LEU A 98 5.24 20.21 -6.01
C LEU A 98 5.99 19.34 -7.03
N ARG A 99 6.88 18.45 -6.56
CA ARG A 99 7.49 17.38 -7.37
C ARG A 99 6.99 16.02 -6.90
N LEU A 100 6.28 15.31 -7.75
CA LEU A 100 5.84 13.93 -7.49
C LEU A 100 6.60 12.97 -8.40
N ALA A 101 7.05 11.86 -7.81
CA ALA A 101 7.35 10.65 -8.57
C ALA A 101 6.12 9.73 -8.45
N PHE A 102 5.73 9.06 -9.52
CA PHE A 102 4.61 8.11 -9.47
C PHE A 102 4.87 6.90 -10.36
N GLY A 103 4.21 5.78 -10.02
CA GLY A 103 4.28 4.54 -10.78
C GLY A 103 3.33 3.49 -10.20
N SER A 104 3.17 2.37 -10.90
CA SER A 104 2.33 1.24 -10.52
C SER A 104 2.95 -0.05 -11.06
N CYS A 105 2.30 -1.19 -10.83
CA CYS A 105 2.61 -2.47 -11.48
C CYS A 105 4.05 -2.95 -11.24
N ARG A 106 4.54 -2.82 -10.01
CA ARG A 106 5.90 -3.21 -9.64
C ARG A 106 5.91 -4.66 -9.19
N VAL A 107 6.26 -5.56 -10.10
CA VAL A 107 6.47 -6.98 -9.76
C VAL A 107 7.76 -7.14 -8.95
N THR A 108 7.65 -7.69 -7.75
CA THR A 108 8.81 -7.96 -6.90
C THR A 108 9.47 -9.27 -7.31
N LEU A 109 10.63 -9.17 -7.99
CA LEU A 109 11.43 -10.33 -8.43
C LEU A 109 12.92 -10.13 -8.12
N PRO A 110 13.71 -11.23 -8.08
CA PRO A 110 15.16 -11.12 -7.88
C PRO A 110 15.81 -10.25 -8.95
N HIS A 111 16.62 -9.26 -8.55
CA HIS A 111 17.28 -8.35 -9.49
C HIS A 111 18.56 -8.96 -10.11
N GLN A 112 18.41 -10.13 -10.74
CA GLN A 112 19.44 -10.89 -11.45
C GLN A 112 18.84 -11.63 -12.65
N PRO A 113 19.63 -12.03 -13.67
CA PRO A 113 19.11 -12.86 -14.75
C PRO A 113 18.50 -14.16 -14.21
N PRO A 114 17.36 -14.64 -14.76
CA PRO A 114 16.71 -14.15 -15.99
C PRO A 114 15.74 -12.97 -15.78
N TYR A 115 15.37 -12.63 -14.54
CA TYR A 115 14.33 -11.64 -14.25
C TYR A 115 14.68 -10.22 -14.71
N THR A 116 15.96 -9.87 -14.75
CA THR A 116 16.44 -8.57 -15.28
C THR A 116 16.49 -8.49 -16.81
N LEU A 117 16.18 -9.59 -17.52
CA LEU A 117 16.08 -9.58 -18.98
C LEU A 117 14.73 -8.98 -19.41
N SER A 118 14.64 -8.59 -20.67
CA SER A 118 13.35 -8.23 -21.28
C SER A 118 12.51 -9.49 -21.54
N LYS A 119 11.18 -9.33 -21.59
CA LYS A 119 10.24 -10.41 -21.95
C LYS A 119 10.58 -11.08 -23.30
N ASP A 120 11.14 -10.32 -24.24
CA ASP A 120 11.59 -10.87 -25.54
C ASP A 120 12.74 -11.89 -25.44
N ARG A 121 13.48 -11.90 -24.31
CA ARG A 121 14.66 -12.75 -24.09
C ARG A 121 14.38 -13.93 -23.16
N ASP A 122 13.50 -13.76 -22.17
CA ASP A 122 13.03 -14.80 -21.27
C ASP A 122 11.63 -14.38 -20.78
N ASP A 123 10.67 -15.31 -20.77
CA ASP A 123 9.27 -15.03 -20.39
C ASP A 123 9.13 -14.52 -18.94
N ARG A 124 10.12 -14.82 -18.08
CA ARG A 124 10.20 -14.34 -16.69
C ARG A 124 10.83 -12.95 -16.57
N GLY A 125 11.32 -12.39 -17.67
CA GLY A 125 11.93 -11.07 -17.70
C GLY A 125 10.95 -9.96 -17.30
N ARG A 126 11.40 -9.04 -16.44
CA ARG A 126 10.71 -7.82 -16.00
C ARG A 126 11.62 -6.58 -16.06
N GLU A 127 12.78 -6.72 -16.70
CA GLU A 127 13.78 -5.66 -16.81
C GLU A 127 14.25 -5.12 -15.44
N VAL A 128 14.82 -3.92 -15.42
CA VAL A 128 15.34 -3.28 -14.21
C VAL A 128 14.22 -2.54 -13.50
N ASP A 129 14.11 -2.75 -12.19
CA ASP A 129 13.14 -2.08 -11.33
C ASP A 129 13.35 -0.55 -11.35
N ALA A 130 12.29 0.18 -11.73
CA ALA A 130 12.31 1.63 -11.85
C ALA A 130 12.60 2.35 -10.52
N LEU A 131 12.24 1.76 -9.38
CA LEU A 131 12.57 2.31 -8.07
C LEU A 131 14.07 2.30 -7.81
N LEU A 132 14.81 1.30 -8.32
CA LEU A 132 16.27 1.27 -8.24
C LEU A 132 16.88 2.39 -9.10
N GLY A 133 16.30 2.64 -10.28
CA GLY A 133 16.67 3.80 -11.10
C GLY A 133 16.44 5.13 -10.39
N LEU A 134 15.31 5.26 -9.68
CA LEU A 134 15.03 6.43 -8.84
C LEU A 134 16.05 6.56 -7.71
N VAL A 135 16.37 5.49 -6.99
CA VAL A 135 17.38 5.49 -5.92
C VAL A 135 18.73 6.00 -6.43
N GLU A 136 19.21 5.51 -7.56
CA GLU A 136 20.49 5.95 -8.13
C GLU A 136 20.47 7.44 -8.49
N ARG A 137 19.33 7.95 -8.97
CA ARG A 137 19.15 9.39 -9.20
C ARG A 137 19.18 10.18 -7.89
N LEU A 138 18.46 9.74 -6.84
CA LEU A 138 18.44 10.45 -5.56
C LEU A 138 19.82 10.48 -4.90
N ARG A 139 20.59 9.39 -4.98
CA ARG A 139 21.95 9.32 -4.41
C ARG A 139 22.94 10.30 -5.04
N THR A 140 22.70 10.69 -6.29
CA THR A 140 23.58 11.58 -7.06
C THR A 140 23.10 13.03 -7.12
N GLN A 141 21.88 13.30 -6.66
CA GLN A 141 21.27 14.63 -6.66
C GLN A 141 21.17 15.22 -5.25
N PRO A 142 21.29 16.55 -5.10
CA PRO A 142 21.08 17.19 -3.81
C PRO A 142 19.62 17.09 -3.37
N PRO A 143 19.33 17.04 -2.04
CA PRO A 143 17.97 16.80 -1.55
C PRO A 143 16.90 17.75 -2.08
N HIS A 144 17.23 19.01 -2.39
CA HIS A 144 16.26 19.97 -2.93
C HIS A 144 15.79 19.68 -4.36
N GLU A 145 16.39 18.72 -5.06
CA GLU A 145 15.95 18.23 -6.37
C GLU A 145 15.11 16.95 -6.28
N TRP A 146 15.05 16.31 -5.12
CA TRP A 146 14.28 15.09 -4.90
C TRP A 146 12.77 15.35 -5.02
N PRO A 147 11.97 14.31 -5.34
CA PRO A 147 10.53 14.41 -5.22
C PRO A 147 10.13 14.71 -3.76
N ASP A 148 9.00 15.39 -3.61
CA ASP A 148 8.39 15.65 -2.30
C ASP A 148 7.61 14.41 -1.82
N ALA A 149 7.02 13.66 -2.75
CA ALA A 149 6.39 12.38 -2.48
C ALA A 149 6.51 11.39 -3.65
N LEU A 150 6.43 10.11 -3.30
CA LEU A 150 6.32 8.96 -4.18
C LEU A 150 4.88 8.43 -4.10
N LEU A 151 4.16 8.47 -5.21
CA LEU A 151 2.79 7.99 -5.32
C LEU A 151 2.76 6.64 -6.04
N LEU A 152 2.32 5.60 -5.34
CA LEU A 152 2.30 4.24 -5.87
C LEU A 152 0.86 3.80 -6.12
N LEU A 153 0.51 3.64 -7.38
CA LEU A 153 -0.87 3.59 -7.88
C LEU A 153 -1.30 2.17 -8.26
N GLY A 154 -1.34 1.28 -7.27
CA GLY A 154 -1.78 -0.09 -7.50
C GLY A 154 -0.66 -1.07 -7.78
N ASP A 155 -0.93 -2.34 -7.51
CA ASP A 155 -0.04 -3.48 -7.72
C ASP A 155 1.30 -3.30 -7.01
N GLN A 156 1.22 -3.02 -5.70
CA GLN A 156 2.42 -2.92 -4.86
C GLN A 156 2.97 -4.30 -4.50
N VAL A 157 2.06 -5.26 -4.41
CA VAL A 157 2.31 -6.68 -4.29
C VAL A 157 1.48 -7.42 -5.33
N TYR A 158 1.85 -8.66 -5.63
CA TYR A 158 1.15 -9.52 -6.58
C TYR A 158 0.74 -10.81 -5.85
N ALA A 159 -0.52 -10.87 -5.42
CA ALA A 159 -1.09 -11.97 -4.64
C ALA A 159 -1.36 -13.23 -5.49
N ASP A 160 -1.50 -13.06 -6.80
CA ASP A 160 -1.69 -14.11 -7.81
C ASP A 160 -0.41 -14.42 -8.62
N GLN A 161 0.68 -13.68 -8.39
CA GLN A 161 1.93 -13.87 -9.11
C GLN A 161 3.16 -13.66 -8.21
N VAL A 162 3.38 -14.60 -7.28
CA VAL A 162 4.46 -14.49 -6.28
C VAL A 162 5.85 -14.79 -6.86
N SER A 163 6.90 -14.35 -6.14
CA SER A 163 8.27 -14.69 -6.47
C SER A 163 8.58 -16.16 -6.14
N PRO A 164 9.66 -16.75 -6.71
CA PRO A 164 10.08 -18.11 -6.37
C PRO A 164 10.42 -18.32 -4.89
N GLU A 165 10.92 -17.29 -4.21
CA GLU A 165 11.24 -17.41 -2.77
C GLU A 165 9.97 -17.41 -1.93
N THR A 166 9.01 -16.55 -2.27
CA THR A 166 7.70 -16.52 -1.60
C THR A 166 6.91 -17.79 -1.89
N GLU A 167 6.93 -18.30 -3.12
CA GLU A 167 6.33 -19.60 -3.50
C GLU A 167 6.89 -20.73 -2.62
N ARG A 168 8.22 -20.77 -2.42
CA ARG A 168 8.88 -21.77 -1.56
C ARG A 168 8.38 -21.68 -0.10
N LEU A 169 8.25 -20.48 0.46
CA LEU A 169 7.75 -20.28 1.83
C LEU A 169 6.29 -20.74 1.99
N ILE A 170 5.46 -20.45 0.98
CA ILE A 170 4.07 -20.88 0.90
C ILE A 170 3.99 -22.41 0.87
N GLU A 171 4.75 -23.07 0.00
CA GLU A 171 4.80 -24.53 -0.10
C GLU A 171 5.26 -25.18 1.22
N GLU A 172 6.27 -24.61 1.88
CA GLU A 172 6.78 -25.11 3.16
C GLU A 172 5.75 -25.00 4.29
N ARG A 173 5.07 -23.85 4.41
CA ARG A 173 4.02 -23.64 5.42
C ARG A 173 2.84 -24.57 5.20
N ARG A 174 2.32 -24.64 3.97
CA ARG A 174 1.19 -25.50 3.63
C ARG A 174 1.52 -26.98 3.79
N GLY A 175 2.73 -27.39 3.40
CA GLY A 175 3.21 -28.76 3.59
C GLY A 175 3.38 -29.19 5.06
N SER A 176 3.52 -28.23 5.98
CA SER A 176 3.60 -28.47 7.42
C SER A 176 2.24 -28.67 8.11
N GLY A 177 1.13 -28.35 7.43
CA GLY A 177 -0.23 -28.42 7.97
C GLY A 177 -0.64 -27.23 8.84
N ASP A 178 0.12 -26.13 8.79
CA ASP A 178 -0.10 -24.89 9.56
C ASP A 178 -0.96 -23.84 8.79
N ALA A 179 -1.41 -24.18 7.58
CA ALA A 179 -2.28 -23.34 6.76
C ALA A 179 -3.75 -23.74 6.90
N SER A 180 -4.66 -22.78 6.69
CA SER A 180 -6.10 -23.06 6.61
C SER A 180 -6.39 -24.06 5.47
N ALA A 181 -7.36 -24.94 5.67
CA ALA A 181 -7.59 -26.15 4.88
C ALA A 181 -8.15 -25.93 3.46
N ASP A 182 -8.31 -24.68 3.04
CA ASP A 182 -8.86 -24.31 1.73
C ASP A 182 -7.70 -23.93 0.80
N ASP A 183 -7.24 -24.90 0.02
CA ASP A 183 -6.06 -24.82 -0.87
C ASP A 183 -6.30 -23.80 -2.00
N PRO A 184 -5.69 -22.59 -1.97
CA PRO A 184 -5.75 -21.68 -3.11
C PRO A 184 -4.87 -22.21 -4.25
N PRO A 185 -4.93 -21.61 -5.45
CA PRO A 185 -4.07 -22.03 -6.54
C PRO A 185 -2.58 -22.05 -6.16
N GLN A 186 -1.79 -22.79 -6.92
CA GLN A 186 -0.33 -22.76 -6.76
C GLN A 186 0.20 -21.40 -7.21
N GLY A 187 1.11 -20.80 -6.43
CA GLY A 187 1.70 -19.49 -6.73
C GLY A 187 0.89 -18.30 -6.23
N ASP A 188 -0.08 -18.56 -5.36
CA ASP A 188 -1.18 -17.68 -5.01
C ASP A 188 -1.27 -17.56 -3.47
N VAL A 189 -1.44 -16.35 -2.92
CA VAL A 189 -1.46 -16.09 -1.46
C VAL A 189 -2.80 -16.48 -0.81
N ALA A 190 -2.78 -17.09 0.37
CA ALA A 190 -3.98 -17.62 1.04
C ALA A 190 -4.60 -16.65 2.06
N ASP A 191 -3.79 -15.98 2.87
CA ASP A 191 -4.23 -15.33 4.10
C ASP A 191 -3.27 -14.19 4.52
N PHE A 192 -3.57 -13.54 5.64
CA PHE A 192 -2.81 -12.40 6.17
C PHE A 192 -1.31 -12.69 6.32
N GLU A 193 -0.93 -13.85 6.85
CA GLU A 193 0.47 -14.24 7.05
C GLU A 193 1.23 -14.24 5.71
N GLU A 194 0.68 -14.91 4.70
CA GLU A 194 1.29 -14.97 3.37
C GLU A 194 1.35 -13.58 2.69
N TYR A 195 0.36 -12.70 2.95
CA TYR A 195 0.45 -11.28 2.53
C TYR A 195 1.62 -10.54 3.19
N THR A 196 1.91 -10.79 4.48
CA THR A 196 3.05 -10.13 5.16
C THR A 196 4.38 -10.46 4.46
N TRP A 197 4.50 -11.65 3.88
CA TRP A 197 5.70 -12.05 3.15
C TRP A 197 5.84 -11.29 1.84
N LEU A 198 4.74 -11.00 1.13
CA LEU A 198 4.79 -10.17 -0.07
C LEU A 198 5.32 -8.76 0.24
N TYR A 199 4.81 -8.11 1.28
CA TYR A 199 5.28 -6.79 1.67
C TYR A 199 6.72 -6.82 2.18
N ARG A 200 7.08 -7.84 2.96
CA ARG A 200 8.45 -8.04 3.41
C ARG A 200 9.40 -8.18 2.23
N GLU A 201 9.06 -8.99 1.23
CA GLU A 201 9.88 -9.13 0.04
C GLU A 201 9.96 -7.81 -0.75
N ALA A 202 8.80 -7.18 -0.98
CA ALA A 202 8.69 -5.96 -1.79
C ALA A 202 9.51 -4.80 -1.23
N TRP A 203 9.62 -4.67 0.10
CA TRP A 203 10.19 -3.49 0.76
C TRP A 203 11.51 -3.75 1.49
N SER A 204 11.99 -5.00 1.57
CA SER A 204 13.25 -5.32 2.28
C SER A 204 14.52 -5.07 1.47
N ASP A 205 14.43 -4.96 0.13
CA ASP A 205 15.58 -4.62 -0.70
C ASP A 205 16.26 -3.34 -0.17
N PRO A 206 17.59 -3.31 0.07
CA PRO A 206 18.24 -2.18 0.72
C PRO A 206 18.02 -0.82 0.04
N ALA A 207 17.96 -0.79 -1.29
CA ALA A 207 17.73 0.44 -2.04
C ALA A 207 16.28 0.90 -1.92
N THR A 208 15.32 -0.01 -2.07
CA THR A 208 13.89 0.25 -1.89
C THR A 208 13.58 0.69 -0.46
N ARG A 209 14.15 0.01 0.54
CA ARG A 209 14.03 0.34 1.96
C ARG A 209 14.57 1.74 2.26
N TRP A 210 15.72 2.11 1.68
CA TRP A 210 16.26 3.46 1.80
C TRP A 210 15.37 4.52 1.14
N LEU A 211 14.86 4.26 -0.07
CA LEU A 211 13.92 5.14 -0.76
C LEU A 211 12.69 5.43 0.10
N LEU A 212 12.05 4.36 0.60
CA LEU A 212 10.84 4.43 1.42
C LEU A 212 11.09 5.11 2.77
N SER A 213 12.30 5.03 3.32
CA SER A 213 12.67 5.77 4.54
C SER A 213 12.90 7.28 4.31
N THR A 214 13.06 7.72 3.07
CA THR A 214 13.56 9.07 2.76
C THR A 214 12.54 9.92 2.00
N ILE A 215 11.71 9.29 1.16
CA ILE A 215 10.69 9.96 0.36
C ILE A 215 9.33 9.59 0.94
N SER A 216 8.51 10.60 1.26
CA SER A 216 7.13 10.39 1.70
C SER A 216 6.38 9.56 0.67
N SER A 217 5.74 8.48 1.09
CA SER A 217 5.07 7.53 0.20
C SER A 217 3.58 7.47 0.48
N ALA A 218 2.77 7.61 -0.57
CA ALA A 218 1.34 7.41 -0.54
C ALA A 218 0.98 6.31 -1.55
N MET A 219 0.01 5.47 -1.21
CA MET A 219 -0.29 4.24 -1.93
C MET A 219 -1.79 4.06 -2.14
N ILE A 220 -2.19 3.26 -3.12
CA ILE A 220 -3.54 2.72 -3.25
C ILE A 220 -3.39 1.33 -3.88
N PHE A 221 -4.17 0.35 -3.46
CA PHE A 221 -4.16 -0.98 -4.06
C PHE A 221 -4.87 -1.02 -5.43
N ASP A 222 -4.51 -2.01 -6.26
CA ASP A 222 -5.28 -2.41 -7.43
C ASP A 222 -5.64 -3.89 -7.37
N ASP A 223 -5.94 -4.55 -8.49
CA ASP A 223 -6.38 -5.94 -8.47
C ASP A 223 -5.30 -6.92 -8.03
N HIS A 224 -4.06 -6.80 -8.50
CA HIS A 224 -3.02 -7.76 -8.12
C HIS A 224 -2.63 -7.68 -6.64
N ASP A 225 -2.97 -6.61 -5.93
CA ASP A 225 -2.87 -6.58 -4.46
C ASP A 225 -3.84 -7.57 -3.78
N VAL A 226 -4.82 -8.13 -4.51
CA VAL A 226 -5.84 -9.06 -4.02
C VAL A 226 -5.89 -10.34 -4.85
N HIS A 227 -6.19 -10.23 -6.14
CA HIS A 227 -6.21 -11.28 -7.16
C HIS A 227 -6.50 -10.63 -8.52
N ASP A 228 -5.91 -11.17 -9.58
CA ASP A 228 -6.19 -10.75 -10.96
C ASP A 228 -7.71 -10.64 -11.23
N ASP A 229 -8.13 -9.61 -11.95
CA ASP A 229 -9.55 -9.28 -12.20
C ASP A 229 -10.42 -8.97 -10.95
N TRP A 230 -9.83 -8.69 -9.79
CA TRP A 230 -10.62 -8.37 -8.59
C TRP A 230 -11.60 -7.22 -8.83
N ASN A 231 -12.87 -7.49 -8.49
CA ASN A 231 -14.01 -6.60 -8.64
C ASN A 231 -14.20 -6.05 -10.08
N THR A 232 -13.88 -6.83 -11.10
CA THR A 232 -14.11 -6.44 -12.51
C THR A 232 -15.59 -6.46 -12.92
N SER A 233 -16.36 -7.44 -12.43
CA SER A 233 -17.78 -7.59 -12.77
C SER A 233 -18.57 -8.32 -11.70
N TRP A 234 -19.89 -8.17 -11.70
CA TRP A 234 -20.78 -8.93 -10.82
C TRP A 234 -20.73 -10.43 -11.06
N ALA A 235 -20.59 -10.86 -12.31
CA ALA A 235 -20.44 -12.27 -12.66
C ALA A 235 -19.17 -12.85 -12.00
N TRP A 236 -18.06 -12.14 -12.09
CA TRP A 236 -16.81 -12.51 -11.43
C TRP A 236 -16.96 -12.58 -9.90
N VAL A 237 -17.56 -11.56 -9.27
CA VAL A 237 -17.81 -11.53 -7.82
C VAL A 237 -18.67 -12.73 -7.38
N ARG A 238 -19.72 -13.06 -8.13
CA ARG A 238 -20.57 -14.22 -7.83
C ARG A 238 -19.85 -15.54 -7.97
N GLU A 239 -18.97 -15.68 -8.96
CA GLU A 239 -18.20 -16.90 -9.16
C GLU A 239 -17.14 -17.06 -8.08
N ILE A 240 -16.30 -16.05 -7.85
CA ILE A 240 -15.17 -16.15 -6.93
C ILE A 240 -15.63 -16.40 -5.49
N ARG A 241 -16.76 -15.82 -5.07
CA ARG A 241 -17.36 -16.04 -3.74
C ARG A 241 -17.85 -17.47 -3.51
N THR A 242 -17.95 -18.31 -4.54
CA THR A 242 -18.28 -19.74 -4.37
C THR A 242 -17.05 -20.59 -4.09
N VAL A 243 -15.85 -20.04 -4.29
CA VAL A 243 -14.60 -20.76 -4.14
C VAL A 243 -14.19 -20.80 -2.67
N PRO A 244 -13.89 -21.99 -2.08
CA PRO A 244 -13.67 -22.13 -0.63
C PRO A 244 -12.56 -21.23 -0.05
N TRP A 245 -11.47 -21.05 -0.78
CA TRP A 245 -10.31 -20.30 -0.32
C TRP A 245 -10.47 -18.78 -0.41
N TRP A 246 -11.48 -18.27 -1.13
CA TRP A 246 -11.60 -16.83 -1.40
C TRP A 246 -11.79 -16.00 -0.13
N HIS A 247 -12.56 -16.52 0.83
CA HIS A 247 -12.91 -15.77 2.04
C HIS A 247 -11.68 -15.39 2.86
N GLU A 248 -10.80 -16.35 3.15
CA GLU A 248 -9.58 -16.05 3.91
C GLU A 248 -8.63 -15.12 3.15
N ARG A 249 -8.56 -15.25 1.81
CA ARG A 249 -7.76 -14.35 0.98
C ARG A 249 -8.23 -12.92 1.07
N ILE A 250 -9.52 -12.66 0.83
CA ILE A 250 -10.03 -11.27 0.78
C ILE A 250 -9.94 -10.59 2.14
N LEU A 251 -10.11 -11.34 3.24
CA LEU A 251 -9.87 -10.82 4.58
C LEU A 251 -8.39 -10.46 4.78
N GLY A 252 -7.47 -11.35 4.43
CA GLY A 252 -6.03 -11.10 4.50
C GLY A 252 -5.58 -9.91 3.64
N ALA A 253 -6.19 -9.73 2.46
CA ALA A 253 -5.92 -8.61 1.56
C ALA A 253 -6.31 -7.27 2.19
N TYR A 254 -7.53 -7.14 2.72
CA TYR A 254 -7.97 -5.90 3.38
C TYR A 254 -7.19 -5.61 4.65
N MET A 255 -6.93 -6.63 5.49
CA MET A 255 -6.13 -6.46 6.70
C MET A 255 -4.72 -5.97 6.38
N SER A 256 -4.05 -6.62 5.43
CA SER A 256 -2.69 -6.25 5.03
C SER A 256 -2.66 -4.89 4.34
N TYR A 257 -3.61 -4.59 3.46
CA TYR A 257 -3.74 -3.27 2.85
C TYR A 257 -3.93 -2.17 3.89
N TRP A 258 -4.77 -2.40 4.91
CA TRP A 258 -4.97 -1.44 6.00
C TRP A 258 -3.66 -1.13 6.73
N VAL A 259 -2.93 -2.16 7.18
CA VAL A 259 -1.69 -2.00 7.98
C VAL A 259 -0.54 -1.45 7.16
N TYR A 260 -0.29 -2.02 5.99
CA TYR A 260 0.91 -1.74 5.18
C TYR A 260 0.73 -0.48 4.33
N GLN A 261 -0.46 -0.26 3.76
CA GLN A 261 -0.69 0.82 2.79
C GLN A 261 -1.58 1.95 3.36
N HIS A 262 -2.86 1.67 3.60
CA HIS A 262 -3.89 2.69 3.82
C HIS A 262 -3.63 3.55 5.07
N LEU A 263 -3.25 2.94 6.20
CA LEU A 263 -3.02 3.67 7.44
C LEU A 263 -2.01 4.82 7.26
N GLY A 264 -0.99 4.63 6.43
CA GLY A 264 0.01 5.66 6.15
C GLY A 264 -0.41 6.73 5.14
N ASN A 265 -1.54 6.57 4.46
CA ASN A 265 -2.08 7.62 3.58
C ASN A 265 -2.76 8.75 4.37
N LEU A 266 -3.21 8.44 5.58
CA LEU A 266 -3.92 9.37 6.46
C LEU A 266 -2.99 10.46 6.97
N SER A 267 -3.49 11.70 7.00
CA SER A 267 -2.82 12.81 7.68
C SER A 267 -2.74 12.57 9.19
N PRO A 268 -1.78 13.16 9.91
CA PRO A 268 -1.71 13.06 11.37
C PRO A 268 -3.01 13.45 12.09
N ALA A 269 -3.78 14.39 11.55
CA ALA A 269 -5.10 14.75 12.08
C ALA A 269 -6.11 13.60 11.91
N GLU A 270 -6.21 13.01 10.73
CA GLU A 270 -7.08 11.85 10.48
C GLU A 270 -6.65 10.63 11.31
N VAL A 271 -5.34 10.41 11.48
CA VAL A 271 -4.79 9.36 12.35
C VAL A 271 -5.22 9.55 13.80
N ALA A 272 -5.26 10.79 14.30
CA ALA A 272 -5.68 11.08 15.67
C ALA A 272 -7.18 10.83 15.89
N GLU A 273 -8.00 10.93 14.84
CA GLU A 273 -9.45 10.71 14.87
C GLU A 273 -9.86 9.29 14.43
N ASN A 274 -8.90 8.43 14.05
CA ASN A 274 -9.17 7.10 13.53
C ASN A 274 -9.57 6.12 14.65
N ALA A 275 -10.86 5.83 14.74
CA ALA A 275 -11.42 4.92 15.76
C ALA A 275 -10.87 3.49 15.66
N LEU A 276 -10.71 2.96 14.44
CA LEU A 276 -10.18 1.61 14.23
C LEU A 276 -8.74 1.49 14.75
N LEU A 277 -7.88 2.48 14.50
CA LEU A 277 -6.53 2.52 15.02
C LEU A 277 -6.50 2.63 16.55
N ALA A 278 -7.43 3.39 17.14
CA ALA A 278 -7.56 3.47 18.59
C ALA A 278 -7.87 2.09 19.18
N ASP A 279 -8.87 1.38 18.64
CA ASP A 279 -9.23 0.03 19.08
C ASP A 279 -8.08 -0.98 18.88
N VAL A 280 -7.39 -0.91 17.74
CA VAL A 280 -6.22 -1.76 17.41
C VAL A 280 -5.07 -1.54 18.41
N ARG A 281 -4.84 -0.29 18.86
CA ARG A 281 -3.78 0.03 19.82
C ARG A 281 -4.10 -0.40 21.25
N GLU A 282 -5.37 -0.52 21.59
CA GLU A 282 -5.82 -0.98 22.93
C GLU A 282 -5.83 -2.51 23.06
N ALA A 283 -5.97 -3.23 21.95
CA ALA A 283 -5.97 -4.68 21.93
C ALA A 283 -4.57 -5.27 22.21
N GLN A 284 -4.54 -6.42 22.89
CA GLN A 284 -3.29 -7.20 23.03
C GLN A 284 -2.84 -7.75 21.67
N ASP A 285 -3.79 -8.23 20.88
CA ASP A 285 -3.66 -8.60 19.48
C ASP A 285 -4.97 -8.22 18.77
N ALA A 286 -4.87 -7.44 17.70
CA ALA A 286 -6.00 -6.86 16.99
C ALA A 286 -6.45 -7.68 15.76
N GLU A 287 -6.00 -8.93 15.62
CA GLU A 287 -6.41 -9.83 14.52
C GLU A 287 -7.93 -9.84 14.32
N GLU A 288 -8.70 -10.18 15.36
CA GLU A 288 -10.18 -10.28 15.27
C GLU A 288 -10.84 -8.94 14.93
N ILE A 289 -10.27 -7.81 15.40
CA ILE A 289 -10.77 -6.47 15.11
C ILE A 289 -10.61 -6.18 13.61
N LEU A 290 -9.41 -6.43 13.06
CA LEU A 290 -9.15 -6.18 11.64
C LEU A 290 -9.84 -7.21 10.74
N ARG A 291 -10.03 -8.47 11.17
CA ARG A 291 -10.84 -9.46 10.45
C ARG A 291 -12.31 -9.01 10.36
N ALA A 292 -12.87 -8.50 11.46
CA ALA A 292 -14.24 -7.97 11.47
C ALA A 292 -14.39 -6.75 10.54
N PHE A 293 -13.43 -5.83 10.58
CA PHE A 293 -13.40 -4.68 9.67
C PHE A 293 -13.25 -5.10 8.21
N ALA A 294 -12.34 -6.03 7.90
CA ALA A 294 -12.14 -6.56 6.55
C ALA A 294 -13.40 -7.24 6.00
N LYS A 295 -14.11 -7.99 6.84
CA LYS A 295 -15.39 -8.60 6.47
C LYS A 295 -16.44 -7.55 6.14
N GLN A 296 -16.54 -6.49 6.95
CA GLN A 296 -17.44 -5.39 6.67
C GLN A 296 -17.09 -4.70 5.34
N ALA A 297 -15.80 -4.46 5.08
CA ALA A 297 -15.33 -3.90 3.81
C ALA A 297 -15.63 -4.79 2.59
N GLU A 298 -15.69 -6.12 2.76
CA GLU A 298 -16.11 -7.05 1.71
C GLU A 298 -17.62 -6.98 1.42
N GLU A 299 -18.43 -6.79 2.48
CA GLU A 299 -19.90 -6.80 2.40
C GLU A 299 -20.48 -5.44 1.99
N GLU A 300 -19.82 -4.33 2.32
CA GLU A 300 -20.33 -2.97 2.19
C GLU A 300 -19.44 -2.05 1.31
N THR A 301 -19.76 -1.95 0.02
CA THR A 301 -19.06 -1.02 -0.91
C THR A 301 -19.11 0.45 -0.48
N ALA A 302 -20.21 0.88 0.17
CA ALA A 302 -20.37 2.27 0.61
C ALA A 302 -19.79 2.53 2.02
N GLY A 303 -19.67 1.50 2.87
CA GLY A 303 -19.36 1.67 4.30
C GLY A 303 -17.87 1.87 4.60
N THR A 304 -16.99 1.46 3.68
CA THR A 304 -15.53 1.56 3.85
C THR A 304 -14.91 2.39 2.73
N ARG A 305 -14.35 3.56 3.06
CA ARG A 305 -13.68 4.43 2.09
C ARG A 305 -12.17 4.22 2.12
N TRP A 306 -11.62 3.80 0.98
CA TRP A 306 -10.16 3.71 0.78
C TRP A 306 -9.57 4.92 0.04
N SER A 307 -10.41 5.69 -0.66
CA SER A 307 -10.03 6.99 -1.24
C SER A 307 -9.59 7.99 -0.17
N TYR A 308 -8.64 8.83 -0.54
CA TYR A 308 -8.09 9.87 0.34
C TYR A 308 -7.65 11.08 -0.46
N HIS A 309 -7.45 12.20 0.21
CA HIS A 309 -6.79 13.36 -0.39
C HIS A 309 -5.61 13.80 0.46
N ARG A 310 -4.65 14.49 -0.17
CA ARG A 310 -3.52 15.09 0.50
C ARG A 310 -3.23 16.45 -0.11
N ASP A 311 -3.06 17.43 0.76
CA ASP A 311 -2.71 18.77 0.35
C ASP A 311 -1.20 19.00 0.44
N PHE A 312 -0.65 19.52 -0.64
CA PHE A 312 0.74 19.93 -0.77
C PHE A 312 0.79 21.44 -1.00
N GLY A 313 0.49 22.21 0.04
CA GLY A 313 0.32 23.67 -0.08
C GLY A 313 -0.90 23.98 -0.96
N ARG A 314 -0.70 24.66 -2.09
CA ARG A 314 -1.78 25.02 -3.02
C ARG A 314 -2.04 23.96 -4.11
N SER A 315 -1.58 22.72 -3.92
CA SER A 315 -1.88 21.60 -4.80
C SER A 315 -2.58 20.49 -4.01
N ARG A 316 -3.75 20.05 -4.45
CA ARG A 316 -4.47 18.92 -3.86
C ARG A 316 -4.27 17.67 -4.70
N LEU A 317 -3.83 16.59 -4.07
CA LEU A 317 -3.89 15.24 -4.62
C LEU A 317 -5.16 14.56 -4.10
N LEU A 318 -6.01 14.08 -4.99
CA LEU A 318 -7.17 13.26 -4.71
C LEU A 318 -6.93 11.87 -5.30
N VAL A 319 -6.85 10.85 -4.46
CA VAL A 319 -6.63 9.46 -4.86
C VAL A 319 -7.93 8.69 -4.71
N LEU A 320 -8.40 8.12 -5.82
CA LEU A 320 -9.66 7.41 -5.93
C LEU A 320 -9.41 5.90 -5.94
N ASP A 321 -9.99 5.20 -4.97
CA ASP A 321 -10.14 3.75 -5.00
C ASP A 321 -11.11 3.38 -6.11
N SER A 322 -10.60 2.69 -7.12
CA SER A 322 -11.36 2.27 -8.27
C SER A 322 -11.56 0.76 -8.33
N ARG A 323 -11.36 0.03 -7.22
CA ARG A 323 -11.54 -1.43 -7.10
C ARG A 323 -12.53 -1.80 -6.00
N ALA A 324 -12.25 -1.46 -4.75
CA ALA A 324 -13.15 -1.81 -3.64
C ALA A 324 -14.41 -0.94 -3.64
N GLY A 325 -14.30 0.33 -4.01
CA GLY A 325 -15.43 1.26 -4.16
C GLY A 325 -16.38 1.01 -5.36
N ARG A 326 -16.11 0.03 -6.22
CA ARG A 326 -16.95 -0.24 -7.41
C ARG A 326 -18.32 -0.77 -7.04
N VAL A 327 -19.35 -0.13 -7.57
CA VAL A 327 -20.72 -0.65 -7.57
C VAL A 327 -20.90 -1.51 -8.81
N LEU A 328 -21.12 -2.81 -8.61
CA LEU A 328 -21.17 -3.80 -9.69
C LEU A 328 -22.58 -4.33 -9.99
N ASP A 329 -23.64 -3.80 -9.37
CA ASP A 329 -25.02 -4.25 -9.57
C ASP A 329 -25.40 -4.32 -11.08
N GLU A 330 -26.15 -5.36 -11.47
CA GLU A 330 -26.54 -5.60 -12.88
C GLU A 330 -27.30 -4.41 -13.50
N GLU A 331 -28.06 -3.66 -12.70
CA GLU A 331 -28.82 -2.49 -13.15
C GLU A 331 -28.06 -1.17 -12.93
N ARG A 332 -26.98 -1.19 -12.14
CA ARG A 332 -26.22 0.00 -11.74
C ARG A 332 -24.73 -0.31 -11.60
N ARG A 333 -23.95 0.13 -12.60
CA ARG A 333 -22.48 0.03 -12.60
C ARG A 333 -21.85 1.41 -12.48
N GLU A 334 -21.16 1.62 -11.36
CA GLU A 334 -20.48 2.89 -11.06
C GLU A 334 -19.08 2.60 -10.49
N MET A 335 -18.13 3.48 -10.79
CA MET A 335 -16.76 3.35 -10.28
C MET A 335 -16.65 3.64 -8.79
N LEU A 336 -17.53 4.50 -8.28
CA LEU A 336 -17.60 4.94 -6.89
C LEU A 336 -19.04 4.86 -6.43
N SER A 337 -19.25 4.60 -5.14
CA SER A 337 -20.58 4.70 -4.53
C SER A 337 -21.10 6.15 -4.52
N GLU A 338 -22.40 6.33 -4.33
CA GLU A 338 -23.02 7.66 -4.15
C GLU A 338 -22.39 8.47 -3.01
N GLU A 339 -22.09 7.81 -1.89
CA GLU A 339 -21.47 8.43 -0.72
C GLU A 339 -20.03 8.88 -1.01
N GLU A 340 -19.25 8.03 -1.67
CA GLU A 340 -17.89 8.35 -2.06
C GLU A 340 -17.84 9.42 -3.14
N TRP A 341 -18.79 9.43 -4.08
CA TRP A 341 -18.93 10.50 -5.05
C TRP A 341 -19.24 11.85 -4.40
N ALA A 342 -20.16 11.88 -3.42
CA ALA A 342 -20.44 13.11 -2.67
C ALA A 342 -19.19 13.62 -1.93
N TRP A 343 -18.41 12.72 -1.32
CA TRP A 343 -17.13 13.08 -0.71
C TRP A 343 -16.10 13.61 -1.72
N VAL A 344 -16.06 13.04 -2.93
CA VAL A 344 -15.23 13.56 -4.04
C VAL A 344 -15.66 14.98 -4.41
N GLU A 345 -16.96 15.24 -4.54
CA GLU A 345 -17.49 16.58 -4.84
C GLU A 345 -17.08 17.61 -3.79
N GLU A 346 -17.05 17.23 -2.52
CA GLU A 346 -16.51 18.07 -1.45
C GLU A 346 -15.01 18.31 -1.62
N CYS A 347 -14.23 17.26 -1.89
CA CYS A 347 -12.77 17.33 -2.00
C CYS A 347 -12.26 18.11 -3.23
N VAL A 348 -13.03 18.17 -4.32
CA VAL A 348 -12.67 18.97 -5.51
C VAL A 348 -12.98 20.45 -5.36
N THR A 349 -13.54 20.86 -4.21
CA THR A 349 -13.71 22.27 -3.85
C THR A 349 -12.73 22.68 -2.74
N GLY A 350 -12.17 23.89 -2.83
CA GLY A 350 -11.20 24.38 -1.86
C GLY A 350 -10.32 25.51 -2.39
N ASP A 351 -9.38 25.96 -1.57
CA ASP A 351 -8.38 26.97 -1.94
C ASP A 351 -7.06 26.31 -2.37
N PHE A 352 -7.06 25.76 -3.59
CA PHE A 352 -5.87 25.23 -4.26
C PHE A 352 -5.82 25.71 -5.73
N ASP A 353 -4.61 25.82 -6.28
CA ASP A 353 -4.39 26.22 -7.67
C ASP A 353 -4.36 25.01 -8.63
N HIS A 354 -4.03 23.83 -8.10
CA HIS A 354 -3.92 22.60 -8.87
C HIS A 354 -4.65 21.44 -8.17
N LEU A 355 -5.45 20.71 -8.94
CA LEU A 355 -6.07 19.44 -8.53
C LEU A 355 -5.45 18.30 -9.35
N LEU A 356 -4.85 17.34 -8.67
CA LEU A 356 -4.36 16.09 -9.23
C LEU A 356 -5.35 14.99 -8.85
N ILE A 357 -5.89 14.29 -9.84
CA ILE A 357 -6.73 13.12 -9.62
C ILE A 357 -5.89 11.90 -9.99
N ALA A 358 -5.75 10.97 -9.05
CA ALA A 358 -5.05 9.71 -9.25
C ALA A 358 -6.00 8.55 -9.01
N THR A 359 -5.85 7.51 -9.81
CA THR A 359 -6.64 6.28 -9.75
C THR A 359 -5.79 5.16 -10.35
N THR A 360 -6.11 3.91 -10.01
CA THR A 360 -5.38 2.74 -10.49
C THR A 360 -5.77 2.35 -11.91
N LEU A 361 -6.96 2.77 -12.37
CA LEU A 361 -7.41 2.53 -13.74
C LEU A 361 -7.25 3.75 -14.66
N PRO A 362 -7.02 3.53 -15.97
CA PRO A 362 -7.08 4.60 -16.95
C PRO A 362 -8.48 5.23 -17.02
N LEU A 363 -8.60 6.50 -16.61
CA LEU A 363 -9.86 7.26 -16.70
C LEU A 363 -10.29 7.54 -18.15
N LEU A 364 -9.32 7.72 -19.06
CA LEU A 364 -9.56 8.11 -20.45
C LEU A 364 -9.17 6.97 -21.40
N LEU A 365 -10.11 6.07 -21.65
CA LEU A 365 -10.03 5.17 -22.80
C LEU A 365 -10.42 5.93 -24.07
N SER A 366 -9.81 5.56 -25.21
CA SER A 366 -10.26 6.10 -26.49
C SER A 366 -11.73 5.76 -26.70
N HIS A 367 -12.54 6.69 -27.23
CA HIS A 367 -13.98 6.48 -27.45
C HIS A 367 -14.30 5.20 -28.23
N GLY A 368 -13.40 4.77 -29.14
CA GLY A 368 -13.56 3.53 -29.89
C GLY A 368 -13.50 2.28 -29.00
N LEU A 369 -12.56 2.22 -28.05
CA LEU A 369 -12.48 1.13 -27.08
C LEU A 369 -13.69 1.17 -26.14
N HIS A 370 -14.04 2.35 -25.62
CA HIS A 370 -15.22 2.51 -24.77
C HIS A 370 -16.51 2.00 -25.44
N HIS A 371 -16.76 2.35 -26.70
CA HIS A 371 -17.94 1.88 -27.43
C HIS A 371 -17.86 0.39 -27.76
N LEU A 372 -16.67 -0.16 -28.00
CA LEU A 372 -16.49 -1.60 -28.22
C LEU A 372 -16.77 -2.41 -26.96
N GLU A 373 -16.28 -1.95 -25.80
CA GLU A 373 -16.55 -2.54 -24.49
C GLU A 373 -18.04 -2.47 -24.18
N ALA A 374 -18.67 -1.29 -24.30
CA ALA A 374 -20.11 -1.13 -24.08
C ALA A 374 -20.96 -1.99 -25.03
N TRP A 375 -20.52 -2.16 -26.29
CA TRP A 375 -21.17 -3.08 -27.22
C TRP A 375 -21.02 -4.54 -26.78
N ASN A 376 -19.81 -4.97 -26.42
CA ASN A 376 -19.54 -6.32 -25.94
C ASN A 376 -20.37 -6.66 -24.69
N GLU A 377 -20.43 -5.74 -23.73
CA GLU A 377 -21.23 -5.87 -22.52
C GLU A 377 -22.72 -6.04 -22.85
N ALA A 378 -23.29 -5.17 -23.69
CA ALA A 378 -24.69 -5.29 -24.09
C ALA A 378 -25.00 -6.64 -24.77
N VAL A 379 -24.07 -7.18 -25.56
CA VAL A 379 -24.21 -8.50 -26.19
C VAL A 379 -24.19 -9.61 -25.14
N CYS A 380 -23.24 -9.57 -24.20
CA CYS A 380 -23.12 -10.53 -23.10
C CYS A 380 -24.35 -10.51 -22.17
N ASP A 381 -24.96 -9.34 -21.96
CA ASP A 381 -26.21 -9.18 -21.19
C ASP A 381 -27.46 -9.67 -21.95
N GLY A 382 -27.27 -10.10 -23.19
CA GLY A 382 -28.33 -10.72 -24.00
C GLY A 382 -29.20 -9.71 -24.73
N ALA A 383 -28.67 -8.53 -25.10
CA ALA A 383 -29.39 -7.56 -25.93
C ALA A 383 -29.94 -8.15 -27.25
N TRP A 384 -29.40 -9.29 -27.69
CA TRP A 384 -29.84 -10.03 -28.88
C TRP A 384 -30.41 -11.42 -28.60
N GLY A 385 -30.81 -11.68 -27.35
CA GLY A 385 -31.36 -12.95 -26.89
C GLY A 385 -30.38 -13.73 -26.02
N ARG A 386 -30.90 -14.45 -25.03
CA ARG A 386 -30.14 -15.42 -24.22
C ARG A 386 -30.18 -16.76 -24.94
N THR A 387 -29.03 -17.35 -25.25
CA THR A 387 -28.95 -18.74 -25.76
C THR A 387 -29.32 -19.75 -24.71
#